data_AF-A0A842WLV2-F1
#
_entry.id   AF-A0A842WLV2-F1
#
_cell.length_a   1.000
_cell.length_b   1.000
_cell.length_c   1.000
_cell.angle_alpha   90.00
_cell.angle_beta   90.00
_cell.angle_gamma   90.00
#
_symmetry.space_group_name_H-M   'P 1'
#
loop_
_entity.id
_entity.type
_entity.pdbx_description
1 polymer ?
#
loop_
_entity_poly.entity_id
_entity_poly.type
_entity_poly.pdbx_seq_one_letter_code
_entity_poly.pdbx_strand_id
1 'polypeptide(L)'
;MSAIKNLTIIMLTGTVVLLSIFFMTLNRLDSIQDDYIVHQEQSSEYVVNSSLILVGNHSYKILVEFRQHGVFVAEVDGNVTLLLNDTKISTVNMFDRDTGDEDSDSYAYSKLEHSFDSQYEVNVTVSGKFIQGDSWSITIYQDLPEGETHDEIQLENILLLTINSMILLTLFTVIPTIYIIIRENWKTKEDNSEERYRRETVSNFGE
;
A
#
# COMPACT_ATOMS: atom_id res chain seq x y z
N MET A 1 15.72 -41.42 -12.35
CA MET A 1 15.75 -40.95 -10.93
C MET A 1 16.50 -39.62 -10.73
N SER A 2 17.50 -39.28 -11.56
CA SER A 2 18.28 -38.02 -11.47
C SER A 2 17.48 -36.75 -11.82
N ALA A 3 16.70 -36.75 -12.91
CA ALA A 3 15.98 -35.56 -13.37
C ALA A 3 14.91 -35.03 -12.39
N ILE A 4 14.22 -35.93 -11.68
CA ILE A 4 13.19 -35.57 -10.68
C ILE A 4 13.83 -34.89 -9.46
N LYS A 5 15.01 -35.35 -9.03
CA LYS A 5 15.76 -34.71 -7.93
C LYS A 5 16.20 -33.30 -8.29
N ASN A 6 16.70 -33.10 -9.51
CA ASN A 6 17.11 -31.77 -9.98
C ASN A 6 15.92 -30.81 -10.10
N LEU A 7 14.77 -31.28 -10.59
CA LEU A 7 13.55 -30.46 -10.66
C LEU A 7 13.06 -30.05 -9.27
N THR A 8 13.11 -30.98 -8.30
CA THR A 8 12.69 -30.71 -6.92
C THR A 8 13.59 -29.65 -6.26
N ILE A 9 14.90 -29.74 -6.49
CA ILE A 9 15.87 -28.76 -5.97
C ILE A 9 15.60 -27.38 -6.58
N ILE A 10 15.42 -27.29 -7.91
CA ILE A 10 15.15 -26.01 -8.61
C ILE A 10 13.87 -25.35 -8.06
N MET A 11 12.79 -26.12 -7.93
CA MET A 11 11.52 -25.64 -7.36
C MET A 11 11.72 -25.13 -5.93
N LEU A 12 12.45 -25.86 -5.09
CA LEU A 12 12.71 -25.47 -3.70
C LEU A 12 13.54 -24.17 -3.63
N THR A 13 14.61 -24.05 -4.40
CA THR A 13 15.42 -22.82 -4.44
C THR A 13 14.63 -21.62 -4.96
N GLY A 14 13.82 -21.78 -6.01
CA GLY A 14 12.98 -20.71 -6.52
C GLY A 14 11.96 -20.23 -5.48
N THR A 15 11.37 -21.19 -4.74
CA THR A 15 10.44 -20.91 -3.65
C THR A 15 11.07 -20.04 -2.56
N VAL A 16 12.29 -20.41 -2.12
CA VAL A 16 13.01 -19.68 -1.05
C VAL A 16 13.36 -18.26 -1.49
N VAL A 17 13.80 -18.06 -2.73
CA VAL A 17 14.12 -16.73 -3.27
C VAL A 17 12.86 -15.86 -3.31
N LEU A 18 11.74 -16.39 -3.80
CA LEU A 18 10.48 -15.64 -3.87
C LEU A 18 9.91 -15.30 -2.50
N LEU A 19 9.97 -16.23 -1.54
CA LEU A 19 9.60 -15.97 -0.15
C LEU A 19 10.48 -14.87 0.45
N SER A 20 11.78 -14.87 0.16
CA SER A 20 12.70 -13.85 0.65
C SER A 20 12.37 -12.45 0.09
N ILE A 21 12.06 -12.36 -1.21
CA ILE A 21 11.62 -11.11 -1.85
C ILE A 21 10.27 -10.66 -1.25
N PHE A 22 9.36 -11.58 -1.02
CA PHE A 22 8.07 -11.30 -0.39
C PHE A 22 8.25 -10.74 1.03
N PHE A 23 9.08 -11.37 1.87
CA PHE A 23 9.38 -10.86 3.21
C PHE A 23 10.12 -9.52 3.19
N MET A 24 11.04 -9.30 2.25
CA MET A 24 11.65 -7.97 2.07
C MET A 24 10.62 -6.90 1.71
N THR A 25 9.61 -7.25 0.91
CA THR A 25 8.53 -6.33 0.53
C THR A 25 7.64 -6.01 1.74
N LEU A 26 7.31 -7.02 2.56
CA LEU A 26 6.56 -6.82 3.80
C LEU A 26 7.33 -5.95 4.81
N ASN A 27 8.62 -6.24 5.01
CA ASN A 27 9.46 -5.44 5.92
C ASN A 27 9.60 -3.99 5.45
N ARG A 28 9.60 -3.74 4.12
CA ARG A 28 9.58 -2.38 3.57
C ARG A 28 8.25 -1.68 3.87
N LEU A 29 7.12 -2.39 3.79
CA LEU A 29 5.82 -1.88 4.21
C LEU A 29 5.82 -1.48 5.69
N ASP A 30 6.35 -2.34 6.57
CA ASP A 30 6.45 -2.04 8.00
C ASP A 30 7.37 -0.82 8.26
N SER A 31 8.44 -0.64 7.48
CA SER A 31 9.34 0.52 7.63
C SER A 31 8.75 1.85 7.18
N ILE A 32 7.67 1.84 6.39
CA ILE A 32 6.94 3.04 5.96
C ILE A 32 5.89 3.44 7.00
N GLN A 33 5.71 2.65 8.06
CA GLN A 33 4.57 2.74 8.97
C GLN A 33 4.92 3.34 10.35
N ASP A 34 5.71 4.41 10.39
CA ASP A 34 5.71 5.34 11.53
C ASP A 34 4.86 6.58 11.19
N ASP A 35 3.61 6.34 10.77
CA ASP A 35 2.58 7.37 10.68
C ASP A 35 2.24 7.82 12.12
N TYR A 36 2.83 8.92 12.58
CA TYR A 36 2.31 9.60 13.77
C TYR A 36 1.03 10.33 13.37
N ILE A 37 -0.10 9.63 13.46
CA ILE A 37 -1.43 10.24 13.43
C ILE A 37 -1.62 11.00 14.74
N VAL A 38 -1.49 12.33 14.72
CA VAL A 38 -1.78 13.16 15.88
C VAL A 38 -2.96 14.10 15.58
N HIS A 39 -4.06 13.76 16.25
CA HIS A 39 -5.26 14.57 16.51
C HIS A 39 -6.21 14.80 15.31
N GLN A 40 -7.26 13.97 15.27
CA GLN A 40 -8.52 14.32 14.64
C GLN A 40 -9.42 14.92 15.73
N GLU A 41 -9.53 16.25 15.79
CA GLU A 41 -10.47 16.92 16.68
C GLU A 41 -11.63 17.51 15.87
N GLN A 42 -12.86 17.16 16.24
CA GLN A 42 -14.02 17.96 15.86
C GLN A 42 -14.07 19.16 16.79
N SER A 43 -13.42 20.25 16.38
CA SER A 43 -13.42 21.50 17.13
C SER A 43 -14.69 22.29 16.86
N SER A 44 -15.35 22.79 17.91
CA SER A 44 -16.35 23.85 17.81
C SER A 44 -15.73 25.25 17.81
N GLU A 45 -14.41 25.36 18.01
CA GLU A 45 -13.67 26.62 18.06
C GLU A 45 -13.02 26.95 16.72
N TYR A 46 -13.18 28.21 16.31
CA TYR A 46 -12.68 28.82 15.08
C TYR A 46 -11.15 28.90 14.98
N VAL A 47 -10.41 28.45 15.99
CA VAL A 47 -8.94 28.52 16.04
C VAL A 47 -8.42 27.17 16.51
N VAL A 48 -7.58 26.52 15.69
CA VAL A 48 -6.83 25.34 16.08
C VAL A 48 -5.41 25.74 16.37
N ASN A 49 -4.84 25.21 17.45
CA ASN A 49 -3.42 25.31 17.73
C ASN A 49 -2.93 23.97 18.28
N SER A 50 -2.12 23.27 17.50
CA SER A 50 -1.52 21.99 17.88
C SER A 50 0.00 22.15 17.87
N SER A 51 0.68 21.58 18.87
CA SER A 51 2.14 21.58 18.95
C SER A 51 2.66 20.18 19.27
N LEU A 52 3.69 19.76 18.53
CA LEU A 52 4.31 18.45 18.67
C LEU A 52 5.84 18.58 18.61
N ILE A 53 6.52 17.79 19.43
CA ILE A 53 7.99 17.69 19.41
C ILE A 53 8.38 16.49 18.54
N LEU A 54 9.19 16.72 17.51
CA LEU A 54 9.73 15.70 16.62
C LEU A 54 11.22 15.49 16.91
N VAL A 55 11.66 14.24 16.77
CA VAL A 55 13.04 13.83 17.04
C VAL A 55 13.99 14.32 15.93
N GLY A 56 15.27 14.51 16.25
CA GLY A 56 16.27 14.87 15.24
C GLY A 56 16.79 13.67 14.43
N ASN A 57 17.54 13.97 13.36
CA ASN A 57 18.15 13.03 12.41
C ASN A 57 17.17 12.25 11.53
N HIS A 58 16.08 12.91 11.15
CA HIS A 58 15.03 12.34 10.31
C HIS A 58 14.57 13.36 9.26
N SER A 59 14.01 12.85 8.16
CA SER A 59 13.23 13.67 7.24
C SER A 59 11.76 13.64 7.64
N TYR A 60 11.05 14.74 7.43
CA TYR A 60 9.65 14.87 7.80
C TYR A 60 8.83 15.44 6.66
N LYS A 61 7.59 14.96 6.52
CA LYS A 61 6.53 15.60 5.74
C LYS A 61 5.33 15.83 6.63
N ILE A 62 4.95 17.09 6.77
CA ILE A 62 3.76 17.50 7.50
C ILE A 62 2.65 17.70 6.49
N LEU A 63 1.53 17.02 6.71
CA LEU A 63 0.28 17.16 5.97
C LEU A 63 -0.77 17.70 6.93
N VAL A 64 -1.34 18.85 6.61
CA VAL A 64 -2.48 19.44 7.32
C VAL A 64 -3.67 19.45 6.38
N GLU A 65 -4.79 18.89 6.80
CA GLU A 65 -5.97 18.74 5.96
C GLU A 65 -7.21 19.33 6.65
N PHE A 66 -8.04 20.00 5.85
CA PHE A 66 -9.41 20.33 6.22
C PHE A 66 -10.37 19.72 5.24
N ARG A 67 -11.47 19.23 5.80
CA ARG A 67 -12.56 18.65 5.03
C ARG A 67 -13.88 19.02 5.65
N GLN A 68 -14.83 19.35 4.78
CA GLN A 68 -16.23 19.46 5.14
C GLN A 68 -17.05 18.59 4.20
N HIS A 69 -17.96 17.81 4.76
CA HIS A 69 -18.79 16.85 4.01
C HIS A 69 -20.17 16.72 4.65
N GLY A 70 -21.15 16.22 3.89
CA GLY A 70 -22.49 15.92 4.41
C GLY A 70 -23.38 17.16 4.58
N VAL A 71 -23.13 18.21 3.79
CA VAL A 71 -23.89 19.47 3.78
C VAL A 71 -24.17 19.89 2.33
N PHE A 72 -25.22 20.70 2.12
CA PHE A 72 -25.62 21.18 0.78
C PHE A 72 -24.65 22.19 0.16
N VAL A 73 -23.94 22.94 1.00
CA VAL A 73 -22.81 23.78 0.59
C VAL A 73 -21.67 23.43 1.52
N ALA A 74 -20.66 22.74 0.99
CA ALA A 74 -19.43 22.49 1.71
C ALA A 74 -18.45 23.61 1.40
N GLU A 75 -17.84 24.18 2.43
CA GLU A 75 -16.85 25.23 2.29
C GLU A 75 -15.74 24.99 3.30
N VAL A 76 -14.51 25.19 2.85
CA VAL A 76 -13.32 25.28 3.70
C VAL A 76 -12.76 26.65 3.41
N ASP A 77 -12.69 27.52 4.41
CA ASP A 77 -12.01 28.81 4.31
C ASP A 77 -11.21 29.04 5.59
N GLY A 78 -9.89 29.09 5.42
CA GLY A 78 -8.98 29.21 6.54
C GLY A 78 -7.58 29.62 6.17
N ASN A 79 -6.80 29.97 7.19
CA ASN A 79 -5.37 30.18 7.05
C ASN A 79 -4.67 29.20 7.98
N VAL A 80 -3.69 28.47 7.46
CA VAL A 80 -2.79 27.64 8.25
C VAL A 80 -1.40 28.24 8.24
N THR A 81 -0.84 28.36 9.43
CA THR A 81 0.55 28.72 9.65
C THR A 81 1.27 27.55 10.31
N LEU A 82 2.40 27.18 9.71
CA LEU A 82 3.32 26.17 10.21
C LEU A 82 4.57 26.87 10.76
N LEU A 83 4.92 26.55 12.01
CA LEU A 83 6.12 27.04 12.67
C LEU A 83 7.02 25.87 13.06
N LEU A 84 8.32 26.02 12.84
CA LEU A 84 9.37 25.13 13.34
C LEU A 84 10.23 25.90 14.35
N ASN A 85 10.28 25.44 15.60
CA ASN A 85 10.98 26.14 16.70
C ASN A 85 10.58 27.63 16.79
N ASP A 86 9.27 27.89 16.80
CA ASP A 86 8.65 29.23 16.79
C ASP A 86 9.00 30.12 15.58
N THR A 87 9.70 29.57 14.58
CA THR A 87 10.02 30.25 13.34
C THR A 87 9.00 29.87 12.28
N LYS A 88 8.31 30.86 11.72
CA LYS A 88 7.31 30.65 10.67
C LYS A 88 7.99 30.15 9.38
N ILE A 89 7.61 28.97 8.91
CA ILE A 89 8.17 28.36 7.69
C ILE A 89 7.17 28.38 6.54
N SER A 90 5.89 28.14 6.82
CA SER A 90 4.84 28.16 5.79
C SER A 90 3.59 28.86 6.29
N THR A 91 2.90 29.52 5.37
CA THR A 91 1.57 30.09 5.59
C THR A 91 0.78 29.94 4.32
N VAL A 92 -0.36 29.25 4.39
CA VAL A 92 -1.22 28.99 3.24
C VAL A 92 -2.65 29.38 3.60
N ASN A 93 -3.28 30.11 2.69
CA ASN A 93 -4.72 30.30 2.72
C ASN A 93 -5.34 29.08 2.03
N MET A 94 -6.12 28.33 2.79
CA MET A 94 -6.77 27.11 2.38
C MET A 94 -8.22 27.47 2.09
N PHE A 95 -8.57 27.44 0.80
CA PHE A 95 -9.91 27.74 0.34
C PHE A 95 -10.37 26.67 -0.64
N ASP A 96 -11.53 26.08 -0.36
CA ASP A 96 -12.25 25.24 -1.30
C ASP A 96 -13.76 25.38 -1.03
N ARG A 97 -14.58 25.26 -2.08
CA ARG A 97 -16.02 25.36 -1.94
C ARG A 97 -16.72 24.51 -2.99
N ASP A 98 -17.65 23.71 -2.51
CA ASP A 98 -18.49 22.86 -3.32
C ASP A 98 -19.97 23.06 -2.96
N THR A 99 -20.86 22.82 -3.92
CA THR A 99 -22.30 22.96 -3.74
C THR A 99 -22.99 21.76 -4.36
N GLY A 100 -23.75 21.05 -3.54
CA GLY A 100 -24.40 19.80 -3.87
C GLY A 100 -25.59 20.05 -4.76
N ASP A 101 -26.05 18.98 -5.40
CA ASP A 101 -27.33 18.98 -6.10
C ASP A 101 -28.42 18.32 -5.22
N GLU A 102 -29.65 18.20 -5.75
CA GLU A 102 -30.80 17.72 -4.99
C GLU A 102 -30.63 16.27 -4.46
N ASP A 103 -29.67 15.51 -5.00
CA ASP A 103 -29.45 14.09 -4.69
C ASP A 103 -28.04 13.79 -4.15
N SER A 104 -27.19 14.80 -3.91
CA SER A 104 -25.82 14.61 -3.42
C SER A 104 -25.38 15.60 -2.34
N ASP A 105 -24.61 15.10 -1.38
CA ASP A 105 -23.88 15.92 -0.42
C ASP A 105 -22.68 16.60 -1.11
N SER A 106 -22.35 17.83 -0.70
CA SER A 106 -21.12 18.50 -1.11
C SER A 106 -19.89 18.00 -0.38
N TYR A 107 -18.73 18.19 -1.01
CA TYR A 107 -17.43 17.93 -0.41
C TYR A 107 -16.43 19.04 -0.73
N ALA A 108 -15.94 19.71 0.30
CA ALA A 108 -14.85 20.68 0.19
C ALA A 108 -13.61 20.18 0.91
N TYR A 109 -12.45 20.33 0.27
CA TYR A 109 -11.18 19.81 0.77
C TYR A 109 -10.02 20.74 0.41
N SER A 110 -9.16 20.97 1.40
CA SER A 110 -7.91 21.69 1.18
C SER A 110 -6.80 21.06 2.01
N LYS A 111 -5.57 21.12 1.48
CA LYS A 111 -4.38 20.63 2.19
C LYS A 111 -3.18 21.57 2.13
N LEU A 112 -2.37 21.53 3.19
CA LEU A 112 -1.02 22.08 3.25
C LEU A 112 -0.04 20.93 3.40
N GLU A 113 0.99 20.91 2.55
CA GLU A 113 2.11 19.99 2.65
C GLU A 113 3.42 20.75 2.84
N HIS A 114 4.26 20.27 3.74
CA HIS A 114 5.60 20.81 3.93
C HIS A 114 6.59 19.71 4.30
N SER A 115 7.69 19.63 3.56
CA SER A 115 8.78 18.69 3.83
C SER A 115 10.02 19.43 4.32
N PHE A 116 10.70 18.84 5.31
CA PHE A 116 11.96 19.38 5.84
C PHE A 116 12.78 18.26 6.49
N ASP A 117 14.09 18.46 6.55
CA ASP A 117 15.02 17.60 7.27
C ASP A 117 15.48 18.30 8.54
N SER A 118 15.59 17.57 9.64
CA SER A 118 16.16 18.11 10.87
C SER A 118 17.22 17.18 11.45
N GLN A 119 18.36 17.75 11.82
CA GLN A 119 19.42 17.05 12.57
C GLN A 119 19.17 17.11 14.09
N TYR A 120 18.24 17.96 14.53
CA TYR A 120 17.95 18.21 15.95
C TYR A 120 16.47 18.06 16.23
N GLU A 121 16.12 17.95 17.51
CA GLU A 121 14.73 18.00 17.94
C GLU A 121 14.06 19.31 17.48
N VAL A 122 12.83 19.22 16.99
CA VAL A 122 12.08 20.38 16.48
C VAL A 122 10.67 20.42 17.06
N ASN A 123 10.27 21.60 17.55
CA ASN A 123 8.88 21.87 17.91
C ASN A 123 8.12 22.32 16.67
N VAL A 124 7.11 21.56 16.30
CA VAL A 124 6.19 21.85 15.21
C VAL A 124 4.93 22.45 15.81
N THR A 125 4.59 23.67 15.41
CA THR A 125 3.30 24.28 15.76
C THR A 125 2.48 24.51 14.49
N VAL A 126 1.27 23.96 14.47
CA VAL A 126 0.27 24.21 13.44
C VAL A 126 -0.83 25.04 14.06
N SER A 127 -1.01 26.24 13.52
CA SER A 127 -2.12 27.11 13.91
C SER A 127 -2.99 27.40 12.70
N GLY A 128 -4.31 27.42 12.88
CA GLY A 128 -5.18 27.92 11.83
C GLY A 128 -6.56 28.34 12.29
N LYS A 129 -7.29 28.98 11.38
CA LYS A 129 -8.66 29.45 11.60
C LYS A 129 -9.59 28.82 10.58
N PHE A 130 -10.75 28.32 11.03
CA PHE A 130 -11.70 27.57 10.20
C PHE A 130 -13.13 27.99 10.44
N ILE A 131 -14.02 27.58 9.54
CA ILE A 131 -15.45 27.75 9.71
C ILE A 131 -16.04 26.59 10.53
N GLN A 132 -17.20 26.83 11.12
CA GLN A 132 -17.86 25.83 11.96
C GLN A 132 -18.39 24.66 11.10
N GLY A 133 -18.09 23.43 11.52
CA GLY A 133 -18.51 22.20 10.81
C GLY A 133 -17.37 21.48 10.10
N ASP A 134 -16.19 22.09 10.04
CA ASP A 134 -15.01 21.48 9.43
C ASP A 134 -14.42 20.39 10.33
N SER A 135 -13.99 19.30 9.69
CA SER A 135 -13.09 18.33 10.31
C SER A 135 -11.66 18.65 9.89
N TRP A 136 -10.72 18.51 10.82
CA TRP A 136 -9.31 18.72 10.54
C TRP A 136 -8.43 17.57 11.02
N SER A 137 -7.28 17.44 10.38
CA SER A 137 -6.22 16.49 10.75
C SER A 137 -4.85 17.08 10.49
N ILE A 138 -3.89 16.68 11.34
CA ILE A 138 -2.46 16.81 11.08
C ILE A 138 -1.87 15.41 11.03
N THR A 139 -1.22 15.10 9.93
CA THR A 139 -0.51 13.84 9.72
C THR A 139 0.96 14.16 9.50
N ILE A 140 1.84 13.49 10.25
CA ILE A 140 3.27 13.69 10.13
C ILE A 140 3.89 12.36 9.71
N TYR A 141 4.52 12.40 8.54
CA TYR A 141 5.27 11.29 8.01
C TYR A 141 6.75 11.49 8.32
N GLN A 142 7.42 10.41 8.68
CA GLN A 142 8.85 10.39 8.93
C GLN A 142 9.56 9.54 7.87
N ASP A 143 10.74 9.98 7.43
CA ASP A 143 11.64 9.25 6.55
C ASP A 143 11.01 8.81 5.21
N LEU A 144 10.14 9.66 4.65
CA LEU A 144 9.55 9.44 3.33
C LEU A 144 10.62 9.53 2.21
N PRO A 145 10.55 8.67 1.18
CA PRO A 145 11.37 8.80 -0.03
C PRO A 145 11.17 10.18 -0.69
N GLU A 146 12.27 10.80 -1.14
CA GLU A 146 12.22 12.10 -1.81
C GLU A 146 11.31 12.08 -3.06
N GLY A 147 10.34 12.99 -3.10
CA GLY A 147 9.51 13.24 -4.27
C GLY A 147 8.23 12.41 -4.37
N GLU A 148 7.99 11.48 -3.45
CA GLU A 148 6.77 10.66 -3.45
C GLU A 148 5.74 11.18 -2.44
N THR A 149 4.47 11.14 -2.84
CA THR A 149 3.34 11.32 -1.92
C THR A 149 3.02 10.02 -1.19
N HIS A 150 2.40 10.10 -0.01
CA HIS A 150 1.96 8.91 0.73
C HIS A 150 1.08 8.00 -0.15
N ASP A 151 0.20 8.60 -0.96
CA ASP A 151 -0.70 7.88 -1.86
C ASP A 151 0.07 7.12 -2.96
N GLU A 152 1.13 7.71 -3.51
CA GLU A 152 1.99 7.07 -4.50
C GLU A 152 2.75 5.88 -3.89
N ILE A 153 3.31 6.04 -2.70
CA ILE A 153 4.02 4.96 -1.98
C ILE A 153 3.07 3.79 -1.64
N GLN A 154 1.88 4.10 -1.12
CA GLN A 154 0.86 3.08 -0.83
C GLN A 154 0.46 2.34 -2.10
N LEU A 155 0.22 3.06 -3.20
CA LEU A 155 -0.15 2.46 -4.48
C LEU A 155 0.96 1.58 -5.05
N GLU A 156 2.21 2.04 -5.05
CA GLU A 156 3.36 1.26 -5.52
C GLU A 156 3.57 -0.01 -4.70
N ASN A 157 3.46 0.09 -3.38
CA ASN A 157 3.61 -1.05 -2.49
C ASN A 157 2.47 -2.07 -2.66
N ILE A 158 1.23 -1.61 -2.80
CA ILE A 158 0.08 -2.48 -3.10
C ILE A 158 0.27 -3.17 -4.46
N LEU A 159 0.72 -2.43 -5.48
CA LEU A 159 0.96 -2.96 -6.81
C LEU A 159 2.06 -4.03 -6.79
N LEU A 160 3.17 -3.76 -6.09
CA LEU A 160 4.28 -4.69 -5.94
C LEU A 160 3.86 -5.96 -5.17
N LEU A 161 3.09 -5.81 -4.09
CA LEU A 161 2.53 -6.92 -3.34
C LEU A 161 1.57 -7.76 -4.19
N THR A 162 0.72 -7.12 -5.00
CA THR A 162 -0.21 -7.78 -5.92
C THR A 162 0.53 -8.57 -6.99
N ILE A 163 1.55 -7.99 -7.62
CA ILE A 163 2.38 -8.68 -8.61
C ILE A 163 3.11 -9.88 -7.99
N ASN A 164 3.75 -9.68 -6.83
CA ASN A 164 4.48 -10.75 -6.15
C ASN A 164 3.55 -11.90 -5.73
N SER A 165 2.35 -11.60 -5.25
CA SER A 165 1.35 -12.61 -4.88
C SER A 165 0.77 -13.34 -6.09
N MET A 166 0.56 -12.66 -7.24
CA MET A 166 0.17 -13.30 -8.50
C MET A 166 1.24 -14.25 -9.04
N ILE A 167 2.51 -13.87 -8.96
CA ILE A 167 3.65 -14.73 -9.35
C ILE A 167 3.69 -15.96 -8.44
N LEU A 168 3.57 -15.76 -7.12
CA LEU A 168 3.54 -16.85 -6.15
C LEU A 168 2.40 -17.83 -6.45
N LEU A 169 1.18 -17.32 -6.66
CA LEU A 169 0.01 -18.13 -6.98
C LEU A 169 0.26 -18.98 -8.24
N THR A 170 0.81 -18.38 -9.30
CA THR A 170 1.08 -19.08 -10.56
C THR A 170 2.10 -20.22 -10.36
N LEU A 171 3.16 -19.98 -9.60
CA LEU A 171 4.21 -20.96 -9.35
C LEU A 171 3.75 -22.10 -8.43
N PHE A 172 2.88 -21.84 -7.45
CA PHE A 172 2.43 -22.86 -6.48
C PHE A 172 1.13 -23.56 -6.85
N THR A 173 0.31 -23.00 -7.74
CA THR A 173 -0.96 -23.61 -8.14
C THR A 173 -0.95 -24.06 -9.59
N VAL A 174 -0.59 -23.18 -10.52
CA VAL A 174 -0.72 -23.47 -11.96
C VAL A 174 0.33 -24.48 -12.41
N ILE A 175 1.61 -24.26 -12.07
CA ILE A 175 2.69 -25.15 -12.50
C ILE A 175 2.53 -26.58 -11.94
N PRO A 176 2.27 -26.79 -10.63
CA PRO A 176 2.06 -28.14 -10.10
C PRO A 176 0.82 -28.80 -10.69
N THR A 177 -0.26 -28.05 -10.92
CA THR A 177 -1.49 -28.60 -11.54
C THR A 177 -1.22 -29.06 -12.98
N ILE A 178 -0.53 -28.25 -13.79
CA ILE A 178 -0.13 -28.63 -15.15
C ILE A 178 0.77 -29.87 -15.11
N TYR A 179 1.73 -29.94 -14.19
CA TYR A 179 2.60 -31.10 -14.03
C TYR A 179 1.81 -32.38 -13.68
N ILE A 180 0.84 -32.30 -12.75
CA ILE A 180 -0.04 -33.42 -12.40
C ILE A 180 -0.84 -33.89 -13.61
N ILE A 181 -1.46 -32.96 -14.35
CA ILE A 181 -2.24 -33.26 -15.57
C ILE A 181 -1.37 -33.95 -16.63
N ILE A 182 -0.18 -33.43 -16.89
CA ILE A 182 0.75 -34.03 -17.87
C ILE A 182 1.15 -35.45 -17.42
N ARG A 183 1.46 -35.63 -16.14
CA ARG A 183 1.86 -36.93 -15.58
C ARG A 183 0.73 -37.95 -15.67
N GLU A 184 -0.49 -37.59 -15.32
CA GLU A 184 -1.65 -38.48 -15.43
C GLU A 184 -1.93 -38.86 -16.88
N ASN A 185 -1.90 -37.90 -17.81
CA ASN A 185 -2.08 -38.17 -19.23
C ASN A 185 -1.00 -39.10 -19.81
N TRP A 186 0.26 -38.95 -19.37
CA TRP A 186 1.34 -39.86 -19.75
C TRP A 186 1.10 -41.28 -19.24
N LYS A 187 0.74 -41.42 -17.96
CA LYS A 187 0.46 -42.72 -17.36
C LYS A 187 -0.70 -43.44 -18.06
N THR A 188 -1.78 -42.73 -18.35
CA THR A 188 -2.93 -43.30 -19.07
C THR A 188 -2.56 -43.76 -20.49
N LYS A 189 -1.64 -43.08 -21.19
CA LYS A 189 -1.15 -43.54 -22.49
C LYS A 189 -0.29 -44.80 -22.38
N GLU A 190 0.54 -44.89 -21.34
CA GLU A 190 1.39 -46.05 -21.07
C GLU A 190 0.54 -47.28 -20.73
N ASP A 191 -0.42 -47.15 -19.80
CA ASP A 191 -1.35 -48.21 -19.41
C ASP A 191 -2.16 -48.73 -20.63
N ASN A 192 -2.68 -47.82 -21.47
CA ASN A 192 -3.39 -48.18 -22.70
C ASN A 192 -2.52 -48.89 -23.74
N SER A 193 -1.22 -48.56 -23.81
CA SER A 193 -0.28 -49.21 -24.72
C SER A 193 0.06 -50.63 -24.27
N GLU A 194 0.20 -50.84 -22.97
CA GLU A 194 0.47 -52.15 -22.37
C GLU A 194 -0.74 -53.08 -22.50
N GLU A 195 -1.96 -52.56 -22.31
CA GLU A 195 -3.19 -53.33 -22.50
C GLU A 195 -3.46 -53.68 -23.96
N ARG A 196 -3.09 -52.80 -24.90
CA ARG A 196 -3.15 -53.10 -26.34
C ARG A 196 -2.16 -54.21 -26.70
N TYR A 197 -0.92 -54.14 -26.20
CA TYR A 197 0.09 -55.18 -26.40
C TYR A 197 -0.33 -56.54 -25.84
N ARG A 198 -0.97 -56.58 -24.66
CA ARG A 198 -1.54 -57.81 -24.08
C ARG A 198 -2.65 -58.41 -24.95
N ARG A 199 -3.55 -57.58 -25.50
CA ARG A 199 -4.61 -58.06 -26.40
C ARG A 199 -4.06 -58.63 -27.70
N GLU A 200 -3.08 -57.98 -28.30
CA GLU A 200 -2.44 -58.45 -29.55
C GLU A 200 -1.62 -59.72 -29.34
N THR A 201 -0.92 -59.86 -28.20
CA THR A 201 -0.18 -61.09 -27.88
C THR A 201 -1.12 -62.26 -27.62
N VAL A 202 -2.21 -62.08 -26.87
CA VAL A 202 -3.19 -63.17 -26.64
C VAL A 202 -3.92 -63.57 -27.93
N SER A 203 -4.18 -62.63 -28.84
CA SER A 203 -4.77 -62.92 -30.16
C SER A 203 -3.89 -63.79 -31.06
N ASN A 204 -2.56 -63.67 -30.95
CA ASN A 204 -1.61 -64.39 -31.81
C ASN A 204 -1.27 -65.82 -31.31
N PHE A 205 -1.75 -66.22 -30.12
CA PHE A 205 -1.55 -67.56 -29.57
C PHE A 205 -2.84 -68.43 -29.59
N GLY A 206 -3.93 -67.90 -30.16
CA GLY A 206 -5.25 -68.54 -30.18
C GLY A 206 -5.73 -69.07 -31.53
N GLU A 207 -4.90 -69.05 -32.58
CA GLU A 207 -5.16 -69.70 -33.88
C GLU A 207 -4.26 -70.92 -34.10
#